data_AF-A0A1A9RBE1-F1
#
_entry.id   AF-A0A1A9RBE1-F1
#
_cell.length_a   1.000
_cell.length_b   1.000
_cell.length_c   1.000
_cell.angle_alpha   90.00
_cell.angle_beta   90.00
_cell.angle_gamma   90.00
#
_symmetry.space_group_name_H-M   'P 1'
#
loop_
_entity.id
_entity.type
_entity.pdbx_description
1 polymer ?
#
loop_
_entity_poly.entity_id
_entity_poly.type
_entity_poly.pdbx_seq_one_letter_code
_entity_poly.pdbx_strand_id
1 'polypeptide(L)'
;MPHSLRRSIFRSLALAALLIALPAAAQTPSDESLNRLIELQNLPAQLRTAVPAATDFTNQEINRQINSNTRLSPEQRAALQRASEQYISGMNREVFQSEELLNQMREISRDAMRQTYTQEEVDAMIAFYHTPAGQSVLNKQGDLTKTMMPPMMRLISQRYEQVSQRLTPQFRREVERIRREAERTEPPRHSGRGKRR
;
A
#
# COMPACT_ATOMS: atom_id res chain seq x y z
N MET A 1 -2.69 52.61 48.03
CA MET A 1 -3.21 52.35 46.67
C MET A 1 -4.65 51.84 46.75
N PRO A 2 -5.59 52.33 45.94
CA PRO A 2 -7.00 51.94 46.06
C PRO A 2 -7.17 50.45 45.74
N HIS A 3 -7.96 49.74 46.56
CA HIS A 3 -8.26 48.30 46.39
C HIS A 3 -8.88 47.96 45.02
N SER A 4 -9.49 48.94 44.35
CA SER A 4 -10.08 48.82 43.01
C SER A 4 -9.03 48.66 41.91
N LEU A 5 -7.89 49.37 41.97
CA LEU A 5 -6.80 49.23 40.99
C LEU A 5 -6.15 47.85 41.08
N ARG A 6 -5.96 47.35 42.30
CA ARG A 6 -5.31 46.04 42.54
C ARG A 6 -6.15 44.89 41.96
N ARG A 7 -7.48 44.94 42.12
CA ARG A 7 -8.42 43.96 41.52
C ARG A 7 -8.46 44.01 39.99
N SER A 8 -8.27 45.18 39.39
CA SER A 8 -8.25 45.34 37.93
C SER A 8 -6.99 44.69 37.33
N ILE A 9 -5.82 44.96 37.91
CA ILE A 9 -4.54 44.40 37.45
C ILE A 9 -4.53 42.86 37.57
N PHE A 10 -5.04 42.30 38.66
CA PHE A 10 -5.14 40.83 38.81
C PHE A 10 -6.12 40.19 37.81
N ARG A 11 -7.19 40.88 37.40
CA ARG A 11 -8.12 40.39 36.38
C ARG A 11 -7.51 40.42 34.97
N SER A 12 -6.73 41.46 34.65
CA SER A 12 -6.01 41.56 33.37
C SER A 12 -4.90 40.50 33.24
N LEU A 13 -4.17 40.22 34.33
CA LEU A 13 -3.17 39.15 34.36
C LEU A 13 -3.78 37.74 34.25
N ALA A 14 -4.95 37.50 34.86
CA ALA A 14 -5.65 36.23 34.71
C ALA A 14 -6.16 36.00 33.28
N LEU A 15 -6.60 37.05 32.58
CA LEU A 15 -7.05 36.95 31.17
C LEU A 15 -5.87 36.74 30.20
N ALA A 16 -4.72 37.36 30.46
CA ALA A 16 -3.50 37.15 29.70
C ALA A 16 -2.92 35.73 29.91
N ALA A 17 -2.99 35.19 31.13
CA ALA A 17 -2.57 33.81 31.41
C ALA A 17 -3.51 32.76 30.78
N LEU A 18 -4.81 33.07 30.62
CA LEU A 18 -5.78 32.18 30.00
C LEU A 18 -5.61 32.08 28.47
N LEU A 19 -5.07 33.11 27.81
CA LEU A 19 -4.75 33.10 26.38
C LEU A 19 -3.49 32.27 26.07
N ILE A 20 -2.58 32.09 27.04
CA ILE A 20 -1.37 31.27 26.89
C ILE A 20 -1.66 29.77 27.10
N ALA A 21 -2.80 29.45 27.72
CA ALA A 21 -3.21 28.08 28.04
C ALA A 21 -4.31 27.52 27.13
N LEU A 22 -4.62 28.18 26.01
CA LEU A 22 -5.37 27.51 24.95
C LEU A 22 -4.52 26.30 24.52
N PRO A 23 -5.06 25.07 24.53
CA PRO A 23 -4.37 23.98 23.87
C PRO A 23 -4.10 24.51 22.47
N ALA A 24 -2.85 24.43 22.01
CA ALA A 24 -2.53 24.64 20.61
C ALA A 24 -3.42 23.67 19.85
N ALA A 25 -4.60 24.12 19.47
CA ALA A 25 -5.56 23.33 18.75
C ALA A 25 -4.80 23.01 17.48
N ALA A 26 -4.45 21.73 17.33
CA ALA A 26 -3.75 21.15 16.20
C ALA A 26 -4.18 21.87 14.93
N GLN A 27 -3.38 22.83 14.47
CA GLN A 27 -3.78 23.69 13.37
C GLN A 27 -3.80 22.81 12.12
N THR A 28 -4.88 22.85 11.36
CA THR A 28 -4.93 22.12 10.09
C THR A 28 -3.82 22.64 9.17
N PRO A 29 -3.04 21.75 8.53
CA PRO A 29 -2.00 22.18 7.61
C PRO A 29 -2.55 22.98 6.42
N SER A 30 -1.80 23.97 5.99
CA SER A 30 -2.04 24.77 4.79
C SER A 30 -1.73 24.00 3.51
N ASP A 31 -2.39 24.36 2.43
CA ASP A 31 -2.17 23.76 1.11
C ASP A 31 -0.73 23.95 0.62
N GLU A 32 -0.15 25.11 0.93
CA GLU A 32 1.24 25.43 0.58
C GLU A 32 2.22 24.50 1.28
N SER A 33 2.11 24.35 2.61
CA SER A 33 2.98 23.45 3.37
C SER A 33 2.83 22.00 2.91
N LEU A 34 1.59 21.54 2.67
CA LEU A 34 1.36 20.17 2.18
C LEU A 34 1.95 19.93 0.79
N ASN A 35 1.74 20.85 -0.15
CA ASN A 35 2.32 20.76 -1.49
C ASN A 35 3.85 20.73 -1.41
N ARG A 36 4.43 21.56 -0.54
CA ARG A 36 5.87 21.60 -0.33
C ARG A 36 6.41 20.29 0.25
N LEU A 37 5.72 19.71 1.22
CA LEU A 37 6.08 18.42 1.79
C LEU A 37 6.03 17.30 0.74
N ILE A 38 4.98 17.26 -0.09
CA ILE A 38 4.82 16.30 -1.18
C ILE A 38 5.96 16.41 -2.20
N GLU A 39 6.38 17.63 -2.55
CA GLU A 39 7.53 17.87 -3.42
C GLU A 39 8.83 17.37 -2.81
N LEU A 40 9.10 17.70 -1.53
CA LEU A 40 10.32 17.30 -0.83
C LEU A 40 10.45 15.78 -0.69
N GLN A 41 9.33 15.09 -0.46
CA GLN A 41 9.29 13.63 -0.39
C GLN A 41 9.42 12.97 -1.76
N ASN A 42 9.23 13.72 -2.85
CA ASN A 42 9.23 13.21 -4.22
C ASN A 42 8.28 11.99 -4.38
N LEU A 43 7.07 12.09 -3.81
CA LEU A 43 6.08 11.01 -3.82
C LEU A 43 5.87 10.39 -5.21
N PRO A 44 5.81 11.15 -6.33
CA PRO A 44 5.70 10.56 -7.67
C PRO A 44 6.84 9.60 -8.01
N ALA A 45 8.09 9.92 -7.66
CA ALA A 45 9.22 9.03 -7.90
C ALA A 45 9.18 7.79 -6.99
N GLN A 46 8.74 7.96 -5.74
CA GLN A 46 8.56 6.83 -4.83
C GLN A 46 7.49 5.87 -5.36
N LEU A 47 6.36 6.37 -5.83
CA LEU A 47 5.27 5.55 -6.38
C LEU A 47 5.70 4.82 -7.65
N ARG A 48 6.43 5.48 -8.55
CA ARG A 48 7.04 4.85 -9.73
C ARG A 48 8.00 3.71 -9.38
N THR A 49 8.60 3.74 -8.19
CA THR A 49 9.50 2.68 -7.71
C THR A 49 8.74 1.59 -6.95
N ALA A 50 7.76 1.98 -6.12
CA ALA A 50 7.04 1.09 -5.24
C ALA A 50 6.06 0.16 -5.97
N VAL A 51 5.36 0.64 -7.00
CA VAL A 51 4.38 -0.18 -7.71
C VAL A 51 5.00 -1.31 -8.53
N PRO A 52 6.10 -1.09 -9.28
CA PRO A 52 6.86 -2.20 -9.86
C PRO A 52 7.34 -3.20 -8.80
N ALA A 53 7.87 -2.72 -7.66
CA ALA A 53 8.30 -3.61 -6.59
C ALA A 53 7.15 -4.43 -5.96
N ALA A 54 5.93 -3.86 -5.89
CA ALA A 54 4.74 -4.58 -5.42
C ALA A 54 4.25 -5.63 -6.43
N THR A 55 4.41 -5.38 -7.73
CA THR A 55 4.03 -6.31 -8.80
C THR A 55 5.11 -7.36 -9.09
N ASP A 56 6.37 -7.12 -8.69
CA ASP A 56 7.49 -8.06 -8.86
C ASP A 56 7.23 -9.42 -8.23
N PHE A 57 6.55 -9.47 -7.08
CA PHE A 57 6.17 -10.75 -6.48
C PHE A 57 5.20 -11.52 -7.37
N THR A 58 4.17 -10.85 -7.88
CA THR A 58 3.21 -11.43 -8.84
C THR A 58 3.92 -11.89 -10.11
N ASN A 59 4.87 -11.09 -10.62
CA ASN A 59 5.66 -11.43 -11.80
C ASN A 59 6.52 -12.68 -11.56
N GLN A 60 7.15 -12.79 -10.39
CA GLN A 60 7.92 -13.97 -10.02
C GLN A 60 7.05 -15.22 -9.95
N GLU A 61 5.82 -15.09 -9.44
CA GLU A 61 4.89 -16.21 -9.36
C GLU A 61 4.39 -16.64 -10.75
N ILE A 62 4.05 -15.68 -11.62
CA ILE A 62 3.75 -15.95 -13.04
C ILE A 62 4.92 -16.70 -13.70
N ASN A 63 6.15 -16.22 -13.49
CA ASN A 63 7.35 -16.84 -14.04
C ASN A 63 7.58 -18.25 -13.48
N ARG A 64 7.31 -18.51 -12.19
CA ARG A 64 7.36 -19.86 -11.63
C ARG A 64 6.33 -20.78 -12.30
N GLN A 65 5.11 -20.31 -12.50
CA GLN A 65 4.06 -21.09 -13.14
C GLN A 65 4.41 -21.43 -14.59
N ILE A 66 4.89 -20.46 -15.37
CA ILE A 66 5.41 -20.68 -16.74
C ILE A 66 6.51 -21.74 -16.72
N ASN A 67 7.47 -21.62 -15.79
CA ASN A 67 8.60 -22.54 -15.69
C ASN A 67 8.22 -23.94 -15.21
N SER A 68 7.14 -24.08 -14.43
CA SER A 68 6.63 -25.39 -13.98
C SER A 68 5.81 -26.12 -15.05
N ASN A 69 5.43 -25.45 -16.14
CA ASN A 69 4.53 -26.02 -17.14
C ASN A 69 5.26 -26.96 -18.11
N THR A 70 5.20 -28.26 -17.82
CA THR A 70 5.82 -29.35 -18.61
C THR A 70 5.29 -29.48 -20.04
N ARG A 71 4.16 -28.85 -20.39
CA ARG A 71 3.59 -28.88 -21.75
C ARG A 71 4.25 -27.88 -22.71
N LEU A 72 4.98 -26.88 -22.21
CA LEU A 72 5.67 -25.89 -23.01
C LEU A 72 7.14 -26.30 -23.22
N SER A 73 7.65 -26.14 -24.45
CA SER A 73 9.08 -26.27 -24.73
C SER A 73 9.89 -25.17 -24.01
N PRO A 74 11.21 -25.37 -23.80
CA PRO A 74 12.06 -24.34 -23.19
C PRO A 74 11.99 -22.99 -23.93
N GLU A 75 11.96 -23.02 -25.26
CA GLU A 75 11.84 -21.83 -26.11
C GLU A 75 10.48 -21.14 -25.92
N GLN A 76 9.39 -21.90 -25.85
CA GLN A 76 8.05 -21.37 -25.59
C GLN A 76 7.94 -20.74 -24.21
N ARG A 77 8.54 -21.36 -23.17
CA ARG A 77 8.58 -20.78 -21.82
C ARG A 77 9.35 -19.45 -21.82
N ALA A 78 10.51 -19.40 -22.44
CA ALA A 78 11.31 -18.18 -22.55
C ALA A 78 10.61 -17.08 -23.37
N ALA A 79 9.89 -17.45 -24.43
CA ALA A 79 9.08 -16.50 -25.20
C ALA A 79 7.92 -15.94 -24.38
N LEU A 80 7.19 -16.80 -23.67
CA LEU A 80 6.06 -16.39 -22.82
C LEU A 80 6.51 -15.52 -21.65
N GLN A 81 7.64 -15.85 -21.02
CA GLN A 81 8.23 -15.04 -19.96
C GLN A 81 8.56 -13.62 -20.47
N ARG A 82 9.26 -13.51 -21.62
CA ARG A 82 9.56 -12.20 -22.23
C ARG A 82 8.30 -11.42 -22.59
N ALA A 83 7.28 -12.09 -23.14
CA ALA A 83 6.01 -11.45 -23.48
C ALA A 83 5.29 -10.91 -22.22
N SER A 84 5.28 -11.67 -21.12
CA SER A 84 4.72 -11.24 -19.83
C SER A 84 5.47 -10.04 -19.26
N GLU A 85 6.80 -10.08 -19.26
CA GLU A 85 7.65 -8.99 -18.77
C GLU A 85 7.42 -7.69 -19.57
N GLN A 86 7.33 -7.80 -20.90
CA GLN A 86 7.03 -6.68 -21.79
C GLN A 86 5.63 -6.10 -21.53
N TYR A 87 4.61 -6.96 -21.41
CA TYR A 87 3.24 -6.53 -21.15
C TYR A 87 3.14 -5.76 -19.83
N ILE A 88 3.71 -6.30 -18.75
CA ILE A 88 3.63 -5.70 -17.42
C ILE A 88 4.44 -4.41 -17.35
N SER A 89 5.63 -4.38 -17.96
CA SER A 89 6.41 -3.14 -18.06
C SER A 89 5.70 -2.08 -18.90
N GLY A 90 5.00 -2.47 -19.97
CA GLY A 90 4.22 -1.58 -20.82
C GLY A 90 3.05 -0.96 -20.05
N MET A 91 2.25 -1.80 -19.39
CA MET A 91 1.15 -1.35 -18.53
C MET A 91 1.61 -0.37 -17.45
N ASN A 92 2.66 -0.71 -16.70
CA ASN A 92 3.19 0.16 -15.65
C ASN A 92 3.62 1.51 -16.23
N ARG A 93 4.27 1.51 -17.39
CA ARG A 93 4.69 2.75 -18.05
C ARG A 93 3.49 3.61 -18.43
N GLU A 94 2.48 3.03 -19.06
CA GLU A 94 1.29 3.75 -19.52
C GLU A 94 0.48 4.32 -18.35
N VAL A 95 0.32 3.55 -17.27
CA VAL A 95 -0.35 4.00 -16.04
C VAL A 95 0.41 5.18 -15.40
N PHE A 96 1.72 5.07 -15.18
CA PHE A 96 2.51 6.09 -14.47
C PHE A 96 2.99 7.27 -15.33
N GLN A 97 2.71 7.25 -16.63
CA GLN A 97 2.88 8.38 -17.54
C GLN A 97 1.69 9.33 -17.54
N SER A 98 0.53 8.91 -17.00
CA SER A 98 -0.65 9.76 -16.92
C SER A 98 -0.45 10.90 -15.91
N GLU A 99 -0.34 12.13 -16.41
CA GLU A 99 -0.32 13.34 -15.57
C GLU A 99 -1.61 13.50 -14.75
N GLU A 100 -2.75 13.06 -15.30
CA GLU A 100 -4.02 13.03 -14.58
C GLU A 100 -3.93 12.13 -13.33
N LEU A 101 -3.40 10.91 -13.49
CA LEU A 101 -3.20 10.00 -12.37
C LEU A 101 -2.25 10.61 -11.33
N LEU A 102 -1.12 11.19 -11.77
CA LEU A 102 -0.16 11.80 -10.84
C LEU A 102 -0.78 12.96 -10.06
N ASN A 103 -1.64 13.76 -10.68
CA ASN A 103 -2.36 14.83 -9.99
C ASN A 103 -3.38 14.28 -8.99
N GLN A 104 -4.18 13.28 -9.36
CA GLN A 104 -5.11 12.61 -8.45
C GLN A 104 -4.37 12.01 -7.25
N MET A 105 -3.21 11.40 -7.46
CA MET A 105 -2.38 10.86 -6.38
C MET A 105 -1.85 11.96 -5.44
N ARG A 106 -1.45 13.11 -5.98
CA ARG A 106 -1.05 14.27 -5.16
C ARG A 106 -2.22 14.78 -4.32
N GLU A 107 -3.41 14.86 -4.89
CA GLU A 107 -4.62 15.28 -4.17
C GLU A 107 -4.97 14.32 -3.03
N ILE A 108 -5.02 13.02 -3.31
CA ILE A 108 -5.25 11.98 -2.28
C ILE A 108 -4.21 12.07 -1.16
N SER A 109 -2.94 12.25 -1.53
CA SER A 109 -1.85 12.37 -0.54
C SER A 109 -2.01 13.62 0.33
N ARG A 110 -2.33 14.76 -0.29
CA ARG A 110 -2.57 16.03 0.41
C ARG A 110 -3.74 15.91 1.38
N ASP A 111 -4.85 15.32 0.95
CA ASP A 111 -6.04 15.18 1.79
C ASP A 111 -5.79 14.23 2.96
N ALA A 112 -5.11 13.11 2.73
CA ALA A 112 -4.69 12.21 3.80
C ALA A 112 -3.75 12.89 4.81
N MET A 113 -2.76 13.64 4.33
CA MET A 113 -1.84 14.39 5.20
C MET A 113 -2.58 15.46 6.02
N ARG A 114 -3.52 16.18 5.40
CA ARG A 114 -4.33 17.20 6.10
C ARG A 114 -5.15 16.62 7.25
N GLN A 115 -5.67 15.41 7.07
CA GLN A 115 -6.47 14.71 8.09
C GLN A 115 -5.61 14.09 9.19
N THR A 116 -4.33 13.81 8.90
CA THR A 116 -3.46 13.05 9.79
C THR A 116 -2.53 13.95 10.61
N TYR A 117 -2.00 15.00 10.00
CA TYR A 117 -0.97 15.84 10.60
C TYR A 117 -1.48 17.22 10.96
N THR A 118 -0.79 17.83 11.91
CA THR A 118 -0.92 19.24 12.26
C THR A 118 0.04 20.10 11.44
N GLN A 119 -0.23 21.41 11.35
CA GLN A 119 0.62 22.38 10.68
C GLN A 119 2.05 22.34 11.27
N GLU A 120 2.18 22.28 12.59
CA GLU A 120 3.46 22.22 13.29
C GLU A 120 4.28 20.98 12.90
N GLU A 121 3.63 19.80 12.82
CA GLU A 121 4.29 18.56 12.39
C GLU A 121 4.72 18.63 10.93
N VAL A 122 3.88 19.18 10.05
CA VAL A 122 4.21 19.37 8.63
C VAL A 122 5.40 20.31 8.49
N ASP A 123 5.42 21.43 9.21
CA ASP A 123 6.53 22.38 9.17
C ASP A 123 7.82 21.78 9.73
N ALA A 124 7.74 21.00 10.80
CA ALA A 124 8.89 20.27 11.34
C ALA A 124 9.45 19.24 10.35
N MET A 125 8.57 18.50 9.65
CA MET A 125 8.97 17.59 8.58
C MET A 125 9.65 18.32 7.42
N ILE A 126 9.06 19.43 6.96
CA ILE A 126 9.65 20.27 5.89
C ILE A 126 11.02 20.78 6.31
N ALA A 127 11.15 21.33 7.53
CA ALA A 127 12.41 21.84 8.05
C ALA A 127 13.49 20.75 8.09
N PHE A 128 13.15 19.55 8.56
CA PHE A 128 14.08 18.43 8.56
C PHE A 128 14.46 17.99 7.15
N TYR A 129 13.49 17.80 6.25
CA TYR A 129 13.74 17.39 4.86
C TYR A 129 14.46 18.45 4.03
N HIS A 130 14.52 19.71 4.48
CA HIS A 130 15.36 20.73 3.88
C HIS A 130 16.86 20.59 4.21
N THR A 131 17.21 19.80 5.23
CA THR A 131 18.62 19.55 5.57
C THR A 131 19.25 18.50 4.64
N PRO A 132 20.58 18.55 4.42
CA PRO A 132 21.28 17.49 3.68
C PRO A 132 21.08 16.10 4.31
N ALA A 133 21.00 16.03 5.64
CA ALA A 133 20.73 14.78 6.35
C ALA A 133 19.31 14.28 6.09
N GLY A 134 18.30 15.14 6.14
CA GLY A 134 16.90 14.79 5.86
C GLY A 134 16.70 14.28 4.44
N GLN A 135 17.28 14.94 3.44
CA GLN A 135 17.30 14.44 2.06
C GLN A 135 18.03 13.09 1.95
N SER A 136 19.16 12.92 2.64
CA SER A 136 19.85 11.63 2.67
C SER A 136 18.99 10.53 3.29
N VAL A 137 18.21 10.82 4.33
CA VAL A 137 17.33 9.85 4.98
C VAL A 137 16.20 9.44 4.04
N LEU A 138 15.53 10.39 3.37
CA LEU A 138 14.47 10.09 2.40
C LEU A 138 14.96 9.14 1.30
N ASN A 139 16.13 9.43 0.72
CA ASN A 139 16.71 8.57 -0.32
C ASN A 139 17.06 7.17 0.23
N LYS A 140 17.70 7.11 1.40
CA LYS A 140 18.12 5.84 2.03
C LYS A 140 16.94 5.00 2.54
N GLN A 141 15.81 5.60 2.91
CA GLN A 141 14.59 4.84 3.26
C GLN A 141 14.06 4.06 2.06
N GLY A 142 14.08 4.68 0.87
CA GLY A 142 13.77 3.99 -0.39
C GLY A 142 14.73 2.82 -0.64
N ASP A 143 16.03 3.04 -0.49
CA ASP A 143 17.05 2.00 -0.72
C ASP A 143 17.02 0.88 0.33
N LEU A 144 16.72 1.20 1.59
CA LEU A 144 16.49 0.23 2.64
C LEU A 144 15.32 -0.69 2.25
N THR A 145 14.21 -0.11 1.77
CA THR A 145 13.05 -0.91 1.34
C THR A 145 13.40 -1.82 0.17
N LYS A 146 14.12 -1.32 -0.85
CA LYS A 146 14.57 -2.11 -2.02
C LYS A 146 15.48 -3.27 -1.62
N THR A 147 16.31 -3.10 -0.60
CA THR A 147 17.28 -4.13 -0.16
C THR A 147 16.67 -5.11 0.84
N MET A 148 15.78 -4.65 1.71
CA MET A 148 15.16 -5.44 2.78
C MET A 148 13.94 -6.25 2.31
N MET A 149 13.09 -5.69 1.44
CA MET A 149 11.80 -6.31 1.11
C MET A 149 11.96 -7.63 0.33
N PRO A 150 12.83 -7.76 -0.69
CA PRO A 150 12.97 -9.01 -1.43
C PRO A 150 13.36 -10.24 -0.59
N PRO A 151 14.39 -10.20 0.30
CA PRO A 151 14.68 -11.35 1.16
C PRO A 151 13.56 -11.66 2.14
N MET A 152 12.86 -10.65 2.67
CA MET A 152 11.73 -10.84 3.55
C MET A 152 10.58 -11.56 2.85
N MET A 153 10.21 -11.14 1.64
CA MET A 153 9.17 -11.80 0.85
C MET A 153 9.57 -13.22 0.46
N ARG A 154 10.83 -13.47 0.07
CA ARG A 154 11.31 -14.84 -0.19
C ARG A 154 11.13 -15.76 1.02
N LEU A 155 11.47 -15.28 2.22
CA LEU A 155 11.28 -16.04 3.46
C LEU A 155 9.80 -16.35 3.69
N ILE A 156 8.92 -15.34 3.55
CA ILE A 156 7.47 -15.52 3.72
C ILE A 156 6.94 -16.55 2.72
N SER A 157 7.29 -16.46 1.43
CA SER A 157 6.86 -17.42 0.41
C SER A 157 7.31 -18.84 0.71
N GLN A 158 8.56 -19.02 1.14
CA GLN A 158 9.06 -20.34 1.55
C GLN A 158 8.25 -20.92 2.72
N ARG A 159 7.87 -20.10 3.70
CA ARG A 159 7.02 -20.55 4.81
C ARG A 159 5.62 -20.91 4.34
N TYR A 160 5.02 -20.12 3.46
CA TYR A 160 3.72 -20.44 2.86
C TYR A 160 3.76 -21.76 2.10
N GLU A 161 4.82 -22.02 1.32
CA GLU A 161 4.98 -23.26 0.58
C GLU A 161 5.08 -24.48 1.53
N GLN A 162 5.89 -24.39 2.58
CA GLN A 162 6.01 -25.43 3.61
C GLN A 162 4.66 -25.73 4.29
N VAL A 163 3.94 -24.68 4.66
CA VAL A 163 2.62 -24.82 5.31
C VAL A 163 1.59 -25.38 4.32
N SER A 164 1.61 -24.91 3.07
CA SER A 164 0.73 -25.38 2.01
C SER A 164 0.90 -26.89 1.79
N GLN A 165 2.13 -27.38 1.67
CA GLN A 165 2.41 -28.81 1.54
C GLN A 165 1.77 -29.66 2.67
N ARG A 166 1.70 -29.11 3.89
CA ARG A 166 1.06 -29.76 5.05
C ARG A 166 -0.47 -29.65 5.04
N LEU A 167 -1.02 -28.51 4.63
CA LEU A 167 -2.45 -28.22 4.73
C LEU A 167 -3.26 -28.58 3.48
N THR A 168 -2.67 -28.54 2.28
CA THR A 168 -3.37 -28.88 1.02
C THR A 168 -4.00 -30.28 1.06
N PRO A 169 -3.38 -31.33 1.63
CA PRO A 169 -4.02 -32.63 1.74
C PRO A 169 -5.27 -32.62 2.64
N GLN A 170 -5.24 -31.86 3.74
CA GLN A 170 -6.40 -31.70 4.63
C GLN A 170 -7.53 -30.98 3.91
N PHE A 171 -7.22 -29.87 3.24
CA PHE A 171 -8.17 -29.13 2.44
C PHE A 171 -8.79 -29.98 1.33
N ARG A 172 -7.98 -30.76 0.60
CA ARG A 172 -8.49 -31.67 -0.45
C ARG A 172 -9.46 -32.72 0.11
N ARG A 173 -9.18 -33.29 1.28
CA ARG A 173 -10.10 -34.24 1.93
C ARG A 173 -11.42 -33.59 2.29
N GLU A 174 -11.38 -32.35 2.76
CA GLU A 174 -12.58 -31.62 3.14
C GLU A 174 -13.44 -31.25 1.92
N VAL A 175 -12.83 -30.78 0.83
CA VAL A 175 -13.54 -30.53 -0.43
C VAL A 175 -14.22 -31.80 -0.95
N GLU A 176 -13.52 -32.94 -0.88
CA GLU A 176 -14.08 -34.22 -1.31
C GLU A 176 -15.23 -34.70 -0.40
N ARG A 177 -15.16 -34.42 0.91
CA ARG A 177 -16.25 -34.68 1.86
C ARG A 177 -17.50 -33.88 1.48
N ILE A 178 -17.34 -32.57 1.25
CA ILE A 178 -18.43 -31.67 0.85
C ILE A 178 -19.05 -32.12 -0.47
N ARG A 179 -18.23 -32.47 -1.48
CA ARG A 179 -18.73 -32.98 -2.78
C ARG A 179 -19.59 -34.23 -2.59
N ARG A 180 -19.12 -35.19 -1.79
CA ARG A 180 -19.86 -36.43 -1.52
C ARG A 180 -21.14 -36.21 -0.72
N GLU A 181 -21.17 -35.23 0.17
CA GLU A 181 -22.38 -34.85 0.91
C GLU A 181 -23.42 -34.23 -0.03
N ALA A 182 -22.99 -33.34 -0.93
CA ALA A 182 -23.85 -32.75 -1.96
C ALA A 182 -24.43 -33.80 -2.94
N GLU A 183 -23.64 -34.80 -3.33
CA GLU A 183 -24.10 -35.90 -4.20
C GLU A 183 -25.09 -36.83 -3.52
N ARG A 184 -25.13 -36.89 -2.18
CA ARG A 184 -26.11 -37.68 -1.43
C ARG A 184 -27.44 -36.96 -1.24
N THR A 185 -27.47 -35.63 -1.30
CA THR A 185 -28.66 -34.82 -1.12
C THR A 185 -29.37 -34.48 -2.43
N GLU A 186 -28.77 -34.71 -3.59
CA GLU A 186 -29.47 -34.65 -4.89
C GLU A 186 -30.28 -35.94 -5.16
N PRO A 187 -31.59 -35.87 -5.47
CA PRO A 187 -32.37 -37.04 -5.85
C PRO A 187 -31.88 -37.59 -7.21
N PRO A 188 -31.96 -38.91 -7.45
CA PRO A 188 -31.44 -39.51 -8.66
C PRO A 188 -32.13 -38.91 -9.89
N ARG A 189 -31.37 -38.34 -10.82
CA ARG A 189 -31.88 -37.96 -12.14
C ARG A 189 -32.35 -39.23 -12.85
N HIS A 190 -33.64 -39.49 -12.80
CA HIS A 190 -34.28 -40.56 -13.56
C HIS A 190 -34.06 -40.30 -15.05
N SER A 191 -33.15 -41.07 -15.64
CA SER A 191 -33.09 -41.29 -17.08
C SER A 191 -34.28 -42.17 -17.47
N GLY A 192 -35.45 -41.55 -17.61
CA GLY A 192 -36.69 -42.18 -18.07
C GLY A 192 -36.80 -42.12 -19.59
N ARG A 193 -36.11 -43.04 -20.27
CA ARG A 193 -36.25 -43.28 -21.71
C ARG A 193 -37.64 -43.86 -22.01
N GLY A 194 -38.41 -43.17 -22.86
CA GLY A 194 -39.33 -43.79 -23.83
C GLY A 194 -40.72 -44.19 -23.34
N LYS A 195 -41.74 -43.50 -23.87
CA LYS A 195 -42.88 -44.11 -24.57
C LYS A 195 -43.64 -43.02 -25.34
N ARG A 196 -43.39 -42.95 -26.64
CA ARG A 196 -44.37 -42.42 -27.60
C ARG A 196 -45.38 -43.54 -27.84
N ARG A 197 -46.66 -43.25 -27.61
CA ARG A 197 -47.79 -43.94 -28.22
C ARG A 197 -48.39 -43.00 -29.25
#